data_AF-A0AAV4MHL8-F1
#
_entry.id   AF-A0AAV4MHL8-F1
#
_cell.length_a   1.000
_cell.length_b   1.000
_cell.length_c   1.000
_cell.angle_alpha   90.00
_cell.angle_beta   90.00
_cell.angle_gamma   90.00
#
_symmetry.space_group_name_H-M   'P 1'
#
loop_
_entity.id
_entity.type
_entity.pdbx_description
1 polymer ?
#
loop_
_entity_poly.entity_id
_entity_poly.type
_entity_poly.pdbx_seq_one_letter_code
_entity_poly.pdbx_strand_id
1 'polypeptide(L)'
;MPARRKGANLGRRTKKSAGMQNIRAHRRDEQIQQNNADVRVSMAHFRGSQSQEAREKRNRQRRLEQRQARRYVVNTRRSIDQQRQQVHRAFTSDSFLRLAFQYEPNYAHYKVDIGTMNKECSTLSCT
;
A
#
# COMPACT_ATOMS: atom_id res chain seq x y z
N MET A 1 34.56 -8.50 -18.65
CA MET A 1 33.79 -7.63 -17.73
C MET A 1 32.93 -6.69 -18.56
N PRO A 2 31.59 -6.71 -18.48
CA PRO A 2 30.78 -5.79 -19.28
C PRO A 2 30.86 -4.38 -18.69
N ALA A 3 31.03 -3.37 -19.56
CA ALA A 3 31.16 -1.98 -19.15
C ALA A 3 29.88 -1.50 -18.42
N ARG A 4 30.06 -0.90 -17.24
CA ARG A 4 28.97 -0.28 -16.47
C ARG A 4 28.32 0.79 -17.34
N ARG A 5 27.05 0.59 -17.72
CA ARG A 5 26.23 1.63 -18.35
C ARG A 5 26.24 2.86 -17.46
N LYS A 6 26.65 4.02 -17.99
CA LYS A 6 26.53 5.32 -17.30
C LYS A 6 25.05 5.52 -16.94
N GLY A 7 24.70 5.26 -15.68
CA GLY A 7 23.37 5.52 -15.16
C GLY A 7 23.05 7.00 -15.33
N ALA A 8 21.82 7.32 -15.73
CA ALA A 8 21.35 8.69 -15.71
C ALA A 8 21.57 9.25 -14.29
N ASN A 9 22.24 10.41 -14.18
CA ASN A 9 22.55 11.06 -12.92
C ASN A 9 21.28 11.66 -12.27
N LEU A 10 20.33 10.80 -11.90
CA LEU A 10 19.05 11.15 -11.29
C LEU A 10 19.21 11.75 -9.87
N GLY A 11 20.37 11.56 -9.24
CA GLY A 11 20.72 12.13 -7.94
C GLY A 11 21.54 13.44 -7.99
N ARG A 12 21.92 13.94 -9.19
CA ARG A 12 22.79 15.11 -9.28
C ARG A 12 21.99 16.40 -9.07
N ARG A 13 21.90 16.85 -7.81
CA ARG A 13 21.38 18.18 -7.47
C ARG A 13 22.31 19.24 -8.08
N THR A 14 21.80 20.00 -9.04
CA THR A 14 22.57 21.07 -9.68
C THR A 14 22.48 22.34 -8.83
N LYS A 15 23.50 23.20 -8.89
CA LYS A 15 23.46 24.51 -8.22
C LYS A 15 22.21 25.31 -8.63
N LYS A 16 21.78 25.17 -9.88
CA LYS A 16 20.54 25.77 -10.41
C LYS A 16 19.28 25.20 -9.75
N SER A 17 19.17 23.88 -9.60
CA SER A 17 17.99 23.28 -8.95
C SER A 17 17.91 23.63 -7.47
N ALA A 18 19.06 23.67 -6.78
CA ALA A 18 19.14 24.14 -5.39
C ALA A 18 18.74 25.62 -5.26
N GLY A 19 19.27 26.49 -6.11
CA GLY A 19 18.91 27.92 -6.12
C GLY A 19 17.42 28.14 -6.38
N MET A 20 16.82 27.43 -7.34
CA MET A 20 15.39 27.51 -7.62
C MET A 20 14.52 27.07 -6.44
N GLN A 21 14.98 26.07 -5.67
CA GLN A 21 14.27 25.64 -4.47
C GLN A 21 14.33 26.71 -3.37
N ASN A 22 15.50 27.31 -3.15
CA ASN A 22 15.65 28.39 -2.17
C ASN A 22 14.80 29.61 -2.55
N ILE A 23 14.80 30.00 -3.83
CA ILE A 23 13.92 31.07 -4.32
C ILE A 23 12.46 30.75 -4.03
N ARG A 24 12.00 29.52 -4.30
CA ARG A 24 10.62 29.11 -4.03
C ARG A 24 10.29 29.11 -2.54
N ALA A 25 11.23 28.70 -1.69
CA ALA A 25 11.05 28.64 -0.23
C ALA A 25 10.90 30.04 0.39
N HIS A 26 11.48 31.07 -0.23
CA HIS A 26 11.42 32.45 0.25
C HIS A 26 10.36 33.32 -0.46
N ARG A 27 9.52 32.75 -1.33
CA ARG A 27 8.43 33.52 -1.95
C ARG A 27 7.37 33.87 -0.93
N ARG A 28 6.89 35.12 -1.00
CA ARG A 28 5.68 35.54 -0.28
C ARG A 28 4.44 35.00 -0.96
N ASP A 29 3.35 34.89 -0.22
CA ASP A 29 2.08 34.34 -0.73
C ASP A 29 1.54 35.14 -1.93
N GLU A 30 1.64 36.47 -1.89
CA GLU A 30 1.28 37.35 -3.01
C GLU A 30 2.06 37.00 -4.30
N GLN A 31 3.37 36.76 -4.15
CA GLN A 31 4.21 36.35 -5.28
C GLN A 31 3.83 34.94 -5.76
N ILE A 32 3.44 34.02 -4.87
CA ILE A 32 2.97 32.69 -5.24
C ILE A 32 1.67 32.79 -6.03
N GLN A 33 0.72 33.59 -5.55
CA GLN A 33 -0.57 33.80 -6.20
C GLN A 33 -0.41 34.41 -7.59
N GLN A 34 0.40 35.47 -7.72
CA GLN A 34 0.69 36.10 -9.01
C GLN A 34 1.34 35.12 -9.99
N ASN A 35 2.41 34.42 -9.57
CA ASN A 35 3.07 33.41 -10.40
C ASN A 35 2.11 32.30 -10.84
N ASN A 36 1.21 31.86 -9.96
CA ASN A 36 0.22 30.85 -10.29
C ASN A 36 -0.81 31.38 -11.29
N ALA A 37 -1.23 32.63 -11.17
CA ALA A 37 -2.13 33.29 -12.12
C ALA A 37 -1.47 33.38 -13.52
N ASP A 38 -0.23 33.84 -13.58
CA ASP A 38 0.52 33.97 -14.84
C ASP A 38 0.69 32.63 -15.55
N VAL A 39 1.02 31.57 -14.80
CA VAL A 39 1.12 30.21 -15.33
C VAL A 39 -0.23 29.71 -15.85
N ARG A 40 -1.34 30.01 -15.16
CA ARG A 40 -2.68 29.62 -15.63
C ARG A 40 -3.04 30.33 -16.93
N VAL A 41 -2.79 31.63 -17.03
CA VAL A 41 -3.04 32.43 -18.25
C VAL A 41 -2.21 31.90 -19.42
N SER A 42 -0.90 31.73 -19.22
CA SER A 42 0.00 31.16 -20.24
C SER A 42 -0.46 29.78 -20.70
N MET A 43 -0.84 28.91 -19.77
CA MET A 43 -1.33 27.57 -20.07
C MET A 43 -2.68 27.60 -20.80
N ALA A 44 -3.57 28.54 -20.48
CA ALA A 44 -4.84 28.71 -21.17
C ALA A 44 -4.62 29.11 -22.63
N HIS A 45 -3.76 30.10 -22.88
CA HIS A 45 -3.37 30.49 -24.24
C HIS A 45 -2.74 29.33 -25.01
N PHE A 46 -1.77 28.64 -24.41
CA PHE A 46 -1.14 27.47 -25.02
C PHE A 46 -2.16 26.38 -25.36
N ARG A 47 -3.15 26.12 -24.51
CA ARG A 47 -4.22 25.14 -24.79
C ARG A 47 -5.17 25.61 -25.88
N GLY A 48 -5.51 26.90 -25.89
CA GLY A 48 -6.35 27.53 -26.90
C GLY A 48 -5.75 27.39 -28.30
N SER A 49 -4.44 27.62 -28.44
CA SER A 49 -3.72 27.55 -29.72
C SER A 49 -3.37 26.13 -30.19
N GLN A 50 -3.62 25.08 -29.39
CA GLN A 50 -3.32 23.71 -29.83
C GLN A 50 -4.29 23.21 -30.90
N SER A 51 -3.73 22.47 -31.87
CA SER A 51 -4.50 21.66 -32.81
C SER A 51 -5.28 20.55 -32.10
N GLN A 52 -6.34 20.08 -32.76
CA GLN A 52 -7.18 18.99 -32.24
C GLN A 52 -6.38 17.70 -32.02
N GLU A 53 -5.50 17.34 -32.96
CA GLU A 53 -4.65 16.15 -32.85
C GLU A 53 -3.70 16.23 -31.62
N ALA A 54 -3.09 17.39 -31.39
CA ALA A 54 -2.22 17.60 -30.22
C ALA A 54 -3.00 17.48 -28.90
N ARG A 55 -4.25 17.96 -28.88
CA ARG A 55 -5.16 17.81 -27.73
C ARG A 55 -5.48 16.34 -27.48
N GLU A 56 -5.83 15.59 -28.51
CA GLU A 56 -6.14 14.16 -28.40
C GLU A 56 -4.95 13.34 -27.94
N LYS A 57 -3.77 13.55 -28.53
CA LYS A 57 -2.54 12.87 -28.12
C LYS A 57 -2.24 13.09 -26.64
N ARG A 58 -2.34 14.34 -26.16
CA ARG A 58 -2.18 14.69 -24.75
C ARG A 58 -3.24 14.04 -23.86
N ASN A 59 -4.50 13.98 -24.29
CA ASN A 59 -5.57 13.31 -23.55
C ASN A 59 -5.34 11.80 -23.44
N ARG A 60 -4.89 11.15 -24.53
CA ARG A 60 -4.52 9.73 -24.54
C ARG A 60 -3.36 9.49 -23.56
N GLN A 61 -2.30 10.30 -23.63
CA GLN A 61 -1.16 10.21 -22.71
C GLN A 61 -1.59 10.35 -21.25
N ARG A 62 -2.41 11.36 -20.93
CA ARG A 62 -2.93 11.58 -19.56
C ARG A 62 -3.72 10.38 -19.04
N ARG A 63 -4.56 9.76 -19.89
CA ARG A 63 -5.32 8.56 -19.51
C ARG A 63 -4.40 7.38 -19.19
N LEU A 64 -3.33 7.20 -19.98
CA LEU A 64 -2.35 6.15 -19.74
C LEU A 64 -1.58 6.37 -18.44
N GLU A 65 -1.07 7.58 -18.21
CA GLU A 65 -0.38 7.95 -16.97
C GLU A 65 -1.28 7.76 -15.74
N GLN A 66 -2.54 8.18 -15.82
CA GLN A 66 -3.50 7.99 -14.75
C GLN A 66 -3.77 6.51 -14.47
N ARG A 67 -3.88 5.68 -15.53
CA ARG A 67 -4.07 4.24 -15.39
C ARG A 67 -2.86 3.58 -14.74
N GLN A 68 -1.65 3.98 -15.13
CA GLN A 68 -0.41 3.49 -14.54
C GLN A 68 -0.28 3.89 -13.07
N ALA A 69 -0.52 5.16 -12.74
CA ALA A 69 -0.50 5.65 -11.36
C ALA A 69 -1.52 4.92 -10.47
N ARG A 70 -2.75 4.72 -10.97
CA ARG A 70 -3.77 3.94 -10.24
C ARG A 70 -3.34 2.50 -10.01
N ARG A 71 -2.81 1.82 -11.04
CA ARG A 71 -2.30 0.45 -10.92
C ARG A 71 -1.19 0.37 -9.89
N TYR A 72 -0.25 1.32 -9.90
CA TYR A 72 0.83 1.39 -8.93
C TYR A 72 0.27 1.48 -7.50
N VAL A 73 -0.59 2.48 -7.22
CA VAL A 73 -1.18 2.67 -5.88
C VAL A 73 -1.95 1.45 -5.41
N VAL A 74 -2.77 0.85 -6.29
CA VAL A 74 -3.55 -0.36 -5.95
C VAL A 74 -2.64 -1.54 -5.64
N ASN A 75 -1.61 -1.76 -6.46
CA ASN A 75 -0.67 -2.87 -6.25
C ASN A 75 0.13 -2.68 -4.97
N THR A 76 0.58 -1.45 -4.69
CA THR A 76 1.27 -1.12 -3.44
C THR A 76 0.38 -1.39 -2.23
N ARG A 77 -0.88 -0.95 -2.25
CA ARG A 77 -1.84 -1.24 -1.17
C ARG A 77 -2.07 -2.74 -1.00
N ARG A 78 -2.33 -3.46 -2.10
CA ARG A 78 -2.52 -4.91 -2.08
C ARG A 78 -1.32 -5.64 -1.47
N SER A 79 -0.09 -5.24 -1.82
CA SER A 79 1.12 -5.83 -1.27
C SER A 79 1.25 -5.58 0.23
N ILE A 80 0.96 -4.36 0.70
CA ILE A 80 0.95 -4.03 2.13
C ILE A 80 -0.10 -4.86 2.88
N ASP A 81 -1.30 -4.97 2.32
CA ASP A 81 -2.39 -5.73 2.94
C ASP A 81 -2.08 -7.22 3.01
N GLN A 82 -1.47 -7.79 1.96
CA GLN A 82 -0.99 -9.17 1.96
C GLN A 82 0.05 -9.41 3.06
N GLN A 83 1.02 -8.49 3.21
CA GLN A 83 2.01 -8.59 4.28
C GLN A 83 1.37 -8.52 5.66
N ARG A 84 0.42 -7.60 5.88
CA ARG A 84 -0.33 -7.50 7.14
C ARG A 84 -1.11 -8.77 7.44
N GLN A 85 -1.78 -9.36 6.44
CA GLN A 85 -2.50 -10.61 6.61
C GLN A 85 -1.57 -11.78 6.93
N GLN A 86 -0.39 -11.86 6.30
CA GLN A 86 0.60 -12.90 6.62
C GLN A 86 1.09 -12.78 8.06
N VAL A 87 1.41 -11.56 8.52
CA VAL A 87 1.83 -11.32 9.90
C VAL A 87 0.70 -11.66 10.89
N HIS A 88 -0.53 -11.23 10.60
CA HIS A 88 -1.68 -11.55 11.45
C HIS A 88 -1.93 -13.05 11.54
N ARG A 89 -1.88 -13.77 10.42
CA ARG A 89 -2.03 -15.23 10.39
C ARG A 89 -0.93 -15.92 11.19
N ALA A 90 0.34 -15.53 11.00
CA ALA A 90 1.46 -16.10 11.74
C ALA A 90 1.34 -15.86 13.26
N PHE A 91 0.98 -14.63 13.67
CA PHE A 91 0.73 -14.29 15.06
C PHE A 91 -0.46 -15.08 15.67
N THR A 92 -1.53 -15.23 14.89
CA THR A 92 -2.72 -16.00 15.29
C THR A 92 -2.38 -17.48 15.44
N SER A 93 -1.66 -18.07 14.48
CA SER A 93 -1.24 -19.48 14.58
C SER A 93 -0.28 -19.71 15.74
N ASP A 94 0.70 -18.82 15.96
CA ASP A 94 1.65 -18.95 17.07
C ASP A 94 0.95 -18.83 18.43
N SER A 95 0.02 -17.89 18.57
CA SER A 95 -0.80 -17.77 19.80
C SER A 95 -1.71 -18.97 20.02
N PHE A 96 -2.38 -19.50 18.98
CA PHE A 96 -3.17 -20.73 19.11
C PHE A 96 -2.31 -21.94 19.49
N LEU A 97 -1.13 -22.12 18.88
CA LEU A 97 -0.21 -23.21 19.24
C LEU A 97 0.27 -23.05 20.68
N ARG A 98 0.68 -21.83 21.09
CA ARG A 98 1.07 -21.56 22.48
C ARG A 98 -0.06 -21.86 23.47
N LEU A 99 -1.29 -21.44 23.19
CA LEU A 99 -2.44 -21.75 24.06
C LEU A 99 -2.76 -23.26 24.10
N ALA A 100 -2.67 -23.95 22.96
CA ALA A 100 -2.93 -25.39 22.87
C ALA A 100 -1.86 -26.22 23.59
N PHE A 101 -0.62 -25.75 23.66
CA PHE A 101 0.50 -26.47 24.30
C PHE A 101 0.90 -25.93 25.68
N GLN A 102 0.37 -24.78 26.14
CA GLN A 102 0.49 -24.30 27.53
C GLN A 102 -0.65 -24.76 28.43
N TYR A 103 -1.57 -25.59 27.93
CA TYR A 103 -2.42 -26.39 28.79
C TYR A 103 -1.59 -27.54 29.35
N GLU A 104 -0.83 -27.27 30.42
CA GLU A 104 -0.42 -28.31 31.37
C GLU A 104 -1.71 -28.90 31.96
N PRO A 105 -2.10 -30.12 31.59
CA PRO A 105 -3.24 -30.75 32.22
C PRO A 105 -2.73 -31.17 33.61
N ASN A 106 -2.98 -30.34 34.60
CA ASN A 106 -2.99 -30.81 35.97
C ASN A 106 -4.16 -31.80 36.03
N TYR A 107 -3.88 -33.07 35.74
CA TYR A 107 -4.81 -34.20 35.90
C TYR A 107 -5.08 -34.43 37.40
N ALA A 108 -5.58 -33.41 38.09
CA ALA A 108 -6.49 -33.64 39.19
C ALA A 108 -7.85 -33.86 38.52
N HIS A 109 -8.31 -35.11 38.52
CA HIS A 109 -9.61 -35.50 38.01
C HIS A 109 -10.73 -34.80 38.79
N TYR A 110 -11.06 -33.54 38.47
CA TYR A 110 -12.33 -32.96 38.85
C TYR A 110 -13.38 -33.53 37.88
N LYS A 111 -14.09 -34.56 38.33
CA LYS A 111 -15.37 -34.96 37.75
C LYS A 111 -16.27 -33.72 37.76
N VAL A 112 -16.55 -33.19 36.58
CA VAL A 112 -17.64 -32.24 36.38
C VAL A 112 -18.83 -33.08 35.93
N ASP A 113 -19.73 -33.39 36.86
CA ASP A 113 -21.00 -34.03 36.55
C ASP A 113 -21.90 -32.99 35.87
N ILE A 114 -22.01 -33.07 34.54
CA ILE A 114 -23.01 -32.32 33.76
C ILE A 114 -24.13 -33.28 33.41
N GLY A 115 -25.26 -33.14 34.11
CA GLY A 115 -26.52 -33.79 33.78
C GLY A 115 -26.55 -35.27 34.12
N THR A 116 -27.46 -35.63 35.01
CA THR A 116 -27.84 -37.02 35.28
C THR A 116 -28.28 -37.71 34.00
N MET A 117 -27.36 -38.43 33.35
CA MET A 117 -27.72 -39.43 32.35
C MET A 117 -26.89 -40.67 32.58
N ASN A 118 -27.23 -41.36 33.67
CA ASN A 118 -26.91 -42.78 33.86
C ASN A 118 -27.54 -43.53 32.68
N LYS A 119 -26.76 -43.77 31.62
CA LYS A 119 -27.06 -44.85 30.69
C LYS A 119 -26.22 -46.03 31.11
N GLU A 120 -26.86 -46.94 31.85
CA GLU A 120 -26.34 -48.28 32.06
C GLU A 120 -26.18 -48.93 30.68
N CYS A 121 -24.94 -49.22 30.30
CA CYS A 121 -24.66 -50.07 29.15
C CYS A 121 -25.06 -51.50 29.53
N SER A 122 -26.26 -51.91 29.13
CA SER A 122 -26.59 -53.34 29.07
C SER A 122 -25.72 -53.96 28.00
N THR A 123 -24.79 -54.81 28.45
CA THR A 123 -24.13 -55.84 27.65
C THR A 123 -25.12 -56.47 26.67
N LEU A 124 -24.77 -56.55 25.37
CA LEU A 124 -24.97 -57.73 24.53
C LEU A 124 -24.40 -57.54 23.10
N SER A 125 -23.53 -58.50 22.75
CA SER A 125 -23.26 -59.09 21.42
C SER A 125 -22.74 -58.22 20.27
N CYS A 126 -21.43 -58.34 20.02
CA CYS A 126 -20.87 -58.32 18.66
C CYS A 126 -20.76 -59.77 18.16
N THR A 127 -21.31 -60.05 16.98
CA THR A 127 -20.93 -61.18 16.10
C THR A 127 -19.76 -60.79 15.22
#